data_AF-A0A978UNG2-F1
#
_entry.id   AF-A0A978UNG2-F1
#
_cell.length_a   1.000
_cell.length_b   1.000
_cell.length_c   1.000
_cell.angle_alpha   90.00
_cell.angle_beta   90.00
_cell.angle_gamma   90.00
#
_symmetry.space_group_name_H-M   'P 1'
#
loop_
_entity.id
_entity.type
_entity.pdbx_description
1 polymer ?
#
loop_
_entity_poly.entity_id
_entity_poly.type
_entity_poly.pdbx_seq_one_letter_code
_entity_poly.pdbx_strand_id
1 'polypeptide(L)'
;MISNLSTILQPKCQSPRLPRIPLLRDTRARVGSSIVRMSAATVNSKVSMKSIAVKPPSHPTYDLRGVIKLALAEDAADLGDVTSMATIPSDVEVEAHFLAKEDGIIAGIALGEMVFNEVDPSLKVEWFQNDGDFVRKGLKIGRVYGKVGNRRKAHSIVVAERVALNFMQRMSGIATLTKINHCGKVLYLTFEGDGLGLTMWEEKFSSGAHFKMASTMHNVDEEAMADAAHPALILETRKTAPGLRLVDKWAVLIGGGRNHRMGLFDMVLIKDNHISSAGGIINAIKAVDLYLEQRNLKMEVEVVYFSTFKLFGNSFASQVETRTLEEVNEVLHFASQTKTSLTRIMLDNMVVPLPDGDVDVSMLQEAVQLINGRFETEASGNITLQTIHKIGGTGVTFISSGALTHSVKALDISLKIDTELALQVGRRTNRA
;
A
#
# COMPACT_ATOMS: atom_id res chain seq x y z
N MET A 1 -53.66 -23.88 52.85
CA MET A 1 -53.51 -22.53 52.27
C MET A 1 -52.17 -22.48 51.57
N ILE A 2 -52.12 -21.84 50.40
CA ILE A 2 -51.11 -21.91 49.32
C ILE A 2 -51.37 -23.07 48.35
N SER A 3 -52.03 -22.72 47.24
CA SER A 3 -52.18 -23.49 46.01
C SER A 3 -51.70 -22.58 44.88
N ASN A 4 -50.66 -22.95 44.14
CA ASN A 4 -50.24 -22.23 42.95
C ASN A 4 -50.37 -23.07 41.68
N LEU A 5 -51.02 -22.42 40.73
CA LEU A 5 -51.50 -22.77 39.41
C LEU A 5 -50.48 -23.33 38.41
N SER A 6 -51.02 -24.20 37.57
CA SER A 6 -50.64 -24.54 36.20
C SER A 6 -50.51 -23.33 35.26
N THR A 7 -49.69 -23.43 34.21
CA THR A 7 -50.13 -23.57 32.79
C THR A 7 -48.96 -23.28 31.82
N ILE A 8 -48.84 -24.16 30.82
CA ILE A 8 -47.95 -24.18 29.65
C ILE A 8 -48.32 -23.08 28.65
N LEU A 9 -47.35 -22.47 27.93
CA LEU A 9 -47.44 -22.10 26.49
C LEU A 9 -46.15 -21.39 26.00
N GLN A 10 -45.60 -21.88 24.87
CA GLN A 10 -44.47 -21.30 24.13
C GLN A 10 -44.92 -20.14 23.20
N PRO A 11 -44.06 -19.15 22.89
CA PRO A 11 -44.36 -18.14 21.87
C PRO A 11 -43.81 -18.50 20.47
N LYS A 12 -44.62 -18.17 19.46
CA LYS A 12 -44.37 -18.26 18.01
C LYS A 12 -43.45 -17.13 17.53
N CYS A 13 -42.58 -17.40 16.55
CA CYS A 13 -41.98 -16.37 15.69
C CYS A 13 -42.13 -16.79 14.22
N GLN A 14 -42.82 -15.98 13.42
CA GLN A 14 -43.06 -16.16 11.99
C GLN A 14 -41.98 -15.44 11.17
N SER A 15 -41.38 -16.12 10.19
CA SER A 15 -40.48 -15.52 9.19
C SER A 15 -41.23 -15.18 7.89
N PRO A 16 -40.96 -14.04 7.22
CA PRO A 16 -41.55 -13.71 5.92
C PRO A 16 -40.85 -14.45 4.77
N ARG A 17 -41.62 -14.79 3.72
CA ARG A 17 -41.20 -15.55 2.52
C ARG A 17 -40.31 -14.71 1.58
N LEU A 18 -39.23 -15.30 1.10
CA LEU A 18 -38.40 -14.79 -0.01
C LEU A 18 -39.08 -15.02 -1.38
N PRO A 19 -38.96 -14.08 -2.34
CA PRO A 19 -39.52 -14.25 -3.68
C PRO A 19 -38.67 -15.20 -4.56
N ARG A 20 -39.33 -16.00 -5.41
CA ARG A 20 -38.73 -16.95 -6.34
C ARG A 20 -38.05 -16.25 -7.53
N ILE A 21 -36.81 -16.61 -7.82
CA ILE A 21 -36.05 -16.19 -9.01
C ILE A 21 -36.43 -17.11 -10.21
N PRO A 22 -36.72 -16.58 -11.41
CA PRO A 22 -37.02 -17.41 -12.58
C PRO A 22 -35.75 -17.97 -13.24
N LEU A 23 -35.80 -19.26 -13.59
CA LEU A 23 -34.80 -19.98 -14.38
C LEU A 23 -34.71 -19.43 -15.80
N LEU A 24 -33.53 -18.98 -16.21
CA LEU A 24 -33.22 -18.54 -17.58
C LEU A 24 -33.13 -19.75 -18.51
N ARG A 25 -33.92 -19.71 -19.59
CA ARG A 25 -33.92 -20.65 -20.72
C ARG A 25 -32.70 -20.44 -21.61
N ASP A 26 -32.12 -21.57 -22.03
CA ASP A 26 -31.14 -21.71 -23.10
C ASP A 26 -31.60 -21.02 -24.40
N THR A 27 -30.82 -20.05 -24.88
CA THR A 27 -30.91 -19.57 -26.27
C THR A 27 -29.51 -19.47 -26.85
N ARG A 28 -29.19 -20.43 -27.74
CA ARG A 28 -28.01 -20.40 -28.61
C ARG A 28 -28.14 -19.23 -29.60
N ALA A 29 -27.31 -18.21 -29.46
CA ALA A 29 -27.12 -17.17 -30.47
C ALA A 29 -25.70 -17.26 -31.06
N ARG A 30 -25.64 -17.31 -32.39
CA ARG A 30 -24.43 -17.40 -33.23
C ARG A 30 -23.51 -16.20 -32.98
N VAL A 31 -22.24 -16.47 -32.69
CA VAL A 31 -21.19 -15.43 -32.63
C VAL A 31 -20.71 -15.16 -34.05
N GLY A 32 -21.11 -14.02 -34.61
CA GLY A 32 -20.42 -13.39 -35.74
C GLY A 32 -19.21 -12.62 -35.23
N SER A 33 -18.04 -12.86 -35.81
CA SER A 33 -16.79 -12.18 -35.49
C SER A 33 -16.85 -10.70 -35.90
N SER A 34 -17.10 -9.82 -34.93
CA SER A 34 -16.80 -8.39 -35.06
C SER A 34 -15.50 -8.12 -34.30
N ILE A 35 -14.42 -7.90 -35.04
CA ILE A 35 -13.15 -7.40 -34.51
C ILE A 35 -13.39 -5.94 -34.12
N VAL A 36 -13.67 -5.71 -32.84
CA VAL A 36 -13.70 -4.35 -32.27
C VAL A 36 -12.27 -3.98 -31.90
N ARG A 37 -11.61 -3.20 -32.77
CA ARG A 37 -10.42 -2.43 -32.41
C ARG A 37 -10.83 -1.39 -31.36
N MET A 38 -10.47 -1.60 -30.09
CA MET A 38 -10.62 -0.59 -29.07
C MET A 38 -9.46 0.40 -29.18
N SER A 39 -9.77 1.59 -29.71
CA SER A 39 -8.91 2.77 -29.64
C SER A 39 -8.71 3.18 -28.19
N ALA A 40 -7.45 3.36 -27.78
CA ALA A 40 -7.08 3.98 -26.52
C ALA A 40 -7.86 5.30 -26.35
N ALA A 41 -8.74 5.37 -25.35
CA ALA A 41 -9.45 6.58 -25.02
C ALA A 41 -8.44 7.59 -24.47
N THR A 42 -8.23 8.65 -25.25
CA THR A 42 -7.34 9.76 -24.96
C THR A 42 -7.73 10.44 -23.65
N VAL A 43 -6.80 10.41 -22.69
CA VAL A 43 -6.85 11.15 -21.43
C VAL A 43 -6.88 12.64 -21.75
N ASN A 44 -7.95 13.32 -21.36
CA ASN A 44 -8.00 14.78 -21.36
C ASN A 44 -8.44 15.27 -19.97
N SER A 45 -7.51 15.18 -19.02
CA SER A 45 -7.53 15.93 -17.77
C SER A 45 -6.17 16.61 -17.64
N LYS A 46 -6.15 17.89 -17.27
CA LYS A 46 -4.94 18.72 -17.09
C LYS A 46 -4.12 18.33 -15.85
N VAL A 47 -4.12 17.04 -15.46
CA VAL A 47 -3.13 16.47 -14.54
C VAL A 47 -2.20 15.63 -15.41
N SER A 48 -1.06 16.21 -15.78
CA SER A 48 -0.08 15.50 -16.59
C SER A 48 0.48 14.35 -15.76
N MET A 49 0.08 13.11 -16.03
CA MET A 49 0.66 11.88 -15.42
C MET A 49 2.20 11.78 -15.59
N LYS A 50 2.83 12.69 -16.36
CA LYS A 50 4.29 12.80 -16.47
C LYS A 50 4.97 13.40 -15.22
N SER A 51 4.23 14.03 -14.29
CA SER A 51 4.83 14.68 -13.11
C SER A 51 4.75 13.86 -11.81
N ILE A 52 4.15 12.67 -11.82
CA ILE A 52 4.06 11.81 -10.65
C ILE A 52 5.35 10.98 -10.56
N ALA A 53 6.14 11.19 -9.51
CA ALA A 53 7.41 10.49 -9.30
C ALA A 53 7.24 8.96 -9.19
N VAL A 54 6.21 8.50 -8.48
CA VAL A 54 5.84 7.09 -8.35
C VAL A 54 4.44 6.87 -8.90
N LYS A 55 4.31 6.16 -10.03
CA LYS A 55 3.00 5.94 -10.65
C LYS A 55 2.14 4.96 -9.84
N PRO A 56 0.81 5.13 -9.84
CA PRO A 56 -0.09 4.15 -9.25
C PRO A 56 0.08 2.78 -9.95
N PRO A 57 -0.06 1.66 -9.22
CA PRO A 57 -0.03 0.33 -9.80
C PRO A 57 -1.11 0.15 -10.87
N SER A 58 -0.83 -0.66 -11.90
CA SER A 58 -1.85 -1.01 -12.89
C SER A 58 -2.90 -1.97 -12.29
N HIS A 59 -4.15 -1.79 -12.69
CA HIS A 59 -5.24 -2.71 -12.35
C HIS A 59 -6.28 -2.70 -13.47
N PRO A 60 -6.78 -3.87 -13.93
CA PRO A 60 -7.62 -3.96 -15.13
C PRO A 60 -8.96 -3.25 -14.99
N THR A 61 -9.51 -3.20 -13.77
CA THR A 61 -10.87 -2.67 -13.52
C THR A 61 -10.95 -1.60 -12.43
N TYR A 62 -9.82 -1.10 -11.91
CA TYR A 62 -9.87 -0.16 -10.79
C TYR A 62 -10.07 1.26 -11.31
N ASP A 63 -11.11 1.94 -10.83
CA ASP A 63 -11.38 3.34 -11.17
C ASP A 63 -11.09 4.24 -9.97
N LEU A 64 -9.90 4.86 -9.98
CA LEU A 64 -9.48 5.78 -8.93
C LEU A 64 -10.41 7.01 -8.84
N ARG A 65 -10.92 7.48 -9.98
CA ARG A 65 -11.85 8.63 -10.00
C ARG A 65 -13.21 8.24 -9.42
N GLY A 66 -13.68 7.03 -9.71
CA GLY A 66 -14.88 6.46 -9.11
C GLY A 66 -14.79 6.38 -7.58
N VAL A 67 -13.63 5.99 -7.05
CA VAL A 67 -13.38 5.96 -5.59
C VAL A 67 -13.42 7.36 -4.99
N ILE A 68 -12.79 8.35 -5.63
CA ILE A 68 -12.84 9.75 -5.18
C ILE A 68 -14.27 10.28 -5.15
N LYS A 69 -15.04 10.02 -6.22
CA LYS A 69 -16.46 10.43 -6.30
C LYS A 69 -17.30 9.76 -5.21
N LEU A 70 -17.07 8.48 -4.94
CA LEU A 70 -17.78 7.77 -3.89
C LEU A 70 -17.46 8.38 -2.51
N ALA A 71 -16.19 8.68 -2.23
CA ALA A 71 -15.79 9.30 -0.97
C ALA A 71 -16.36 10.72 -0.79
N LEU A 72 -16.39 11.53 -1.86
CA LEU A 72 -17.02 12.85 -1.83
C LEU A 72 -18.54 12.76 -1.64
N ALA A 73 -19.21 11.78 -2.27
CA ALA A 73 -20.63 11.55 -2.09
C ALA A 73 -20.98 11.04 -0.68
N GLU A 74 -20.11 10.22 -0.08
CA GLU A 74 -20.22 9.78 1.31
C GLU A 74 -20.20 10.96 2.28
N ASP A 75 -19.29 11.92 2.09
CA ASP A 75 -19.08 13.05 3.00
C ASP A 75 -20.16 14.15 2.83
N ALA A 76 -20.63 14.39 1.60
CA ALA A 76 -21.58 15.46 1.29
C ALA A 76 -23.06 15.02 1.32
N ALA A 77 -23.36 13.76 1.02
CA ALA A 77 -24.72 13.23 0.83
C ALA A 77 -25.61 14.16 -0.03
N ASP A 78 -26.91 14.25 0.26
CA ASP A 78 -27.88 15.04 -0.53
C ASP A 78 -27.88 16.54 -0.20
N LEU A 79 -27.40 16.92 0.99
CA LEU A 79 -27.50 18.29 1.51
C LEU A 79 -26.24 19.12 1.28
N GLY A 80 -25.10 18.47 1.04
CA GLY A 80 -23.80 19.12 0.96
C GLY A 80 -23.34 19.70 2.30
N ASP A 81 -22.34 20.59 2.25
CA ASP A 81 -21.78 21.24 3.43
C ASP A 81 -22.63 22.44 3.88
N VAL A 82 -23.69 22.14 4.63
CA VAL A 82 -24.60 23.15 5.22
C VAL A 82 -23.85 24.14 6.11
N THR A 83 -22.81 23.70 6.81
CA THR A 83 -22.05 24.54 7.73
C THR A 83 -21.29 25.62 6.96
N SER A 84 -20.54 25.25 5.92
CA SER A 84 -19.85 26.23 5.07
C SER A 84 -20.85 27.13 4.36
N MET A 85 -21.93 26.58 3.81
CA MET A 85 -22.98 27.37 3.15
C MET A 85 -23.60 28.44 4.05
N ALA A 86 -23.76 28.14 5.34
CA ALA A 86 -24.34 29.07 6.31
C ALA A 86 -23.34 30.09 6.88
N THR A 87 -22.06 29.71 7.01
CA THR A 87 -21.07 30.50 7.77
C THR A 87 -20.05 31.22 6.91
N ILE A 88 -19.77 30.74 5.69
CA ILE A 88 -18.73 31.28 4.83
C ILE A 88 -19.36 32.09 3.69
N PRO A 89 -19.10 33.39 3.58
CA PRO A 89 -19.65 34.18 2.49
C PRO A 89 -19.10 33.75 1.11
N SER A 90 -19.92 33.89 0.08
CA SER A 90 -19.61 33.38 -1.27
C SER A 90 -18.51 34.13 -2.02
N ASP A 91 -18.02 35.24 -1.51
CA ASP A 91 -17.01 36.13 -2.11
C ASP A 91 -15.70 36.14 -1.32
N VAL A 92 -15.56 35.32 -0.28
CA VAL A 92 -14.31 35.23 0.49
C VAL A 92 -13.25 34.48 -0.32
N GLU A 93 -12.14 35.17 -0.55
CA GLU A 93 -10.90 34.55 -1.00
C GLU A 93 -10.18 33.97 0.20
N VAL A 94 -9.76 32.70 0.08
CA VAL A 94 -8.98 32.02 1.10
C VAL A 94 -7.82 31.28 0.46
N GLU A 95 -6.71 31.28 1.19
CA GLU A 95 -5.57 30.40 0.99
C GLU A 95 -5.53 29.44 2.18
N ALA A 96 -5.22 28.16 1.93
CA ALA A 96 -5.05 27.17 2.98
C ALA A 96 -3.75 26.40 2.82
N HIS A 97 -3.12 26.05 3.94
CA HIS A 97 -1.81 25.38 3.97
C HIS A 97 -1.92 23.98 4.56
N PHE A 98 -1.32 23.00 3.86
CA PHE A 98 -1.10 21.66 4.39
C PHE A 98 0.08 21.69 5.38
N LEU A 99 -0.13 21.13 6.55
CA LEU A 99 0.85 21.09 7.63
C LEU A 99 0.99 19.67 8.17
N ALA A 100 2.22 19.17 8.22
CA ALA A 100 2.55 17.95 8.93
C ALA A 100 2.35 18.17 10.43
N LYS A 101 1.63 17.27 11.10
CA LYS A 101 1.37 17.33 12.54
C LYS A 101 2.19 16.33 13.35
N GLU A 102 2.80 15.38 12.65
CA GLU A 102 3.81 14.45 13.15
C GLU A 102 4.84 14.19 12.04
N ASP A 103 5.93 13.50 12.40
CA ASP A 103 7.01 13.18 11.47
C ASP A 103 6.71 11.90 10.69
N GLY A 104 7.11 11.84 9.43
CA GLY A 104 6.88 10.66 8.59
C GLY A 104 7.23 10.85 7.12
N ILE A 105 6.76 9.93 6.29
CA ILE A 105 6.87 9.99 4.83
C ILE A 105 5.55 10.47 4.27
N ILE A 106 5.58 11.55 3.48
CA ILE A 106 4.39 12.07 2.82
C ILE A 106 4.04 11.19 1.62
N ALA A 107 2.76 10.82 1.51
CA ALA A 107 2.22 10.08 0.38
C ALA A 107 0.76 10.48 0.11
N GLY A 108 0.35 10.37 -1.16
CA GLY A 108 -0.99 10.73 -1.61
C GLY A 108 -1.14 12.18 -2.06
N ILE A 109 -0.05 12.90 -2.30
CA ILE A 109 -0.05 14.27 -2.85
C ILE A 109 -0.82 14.32 -4.17
N ALA A 110 -0.49 13.41 -5.09
CA ALA A 110 -1.15 13.33 -6.39
C ALA A 110 -2.65 12.97 -6.26
N LEU A 111 -3.00 12.12 -5.28
CA LEU A 111 -4.40 11.75 -5.04
C LEU A 111 -5.18 12.93 -4.41
N GLY A 112 -4.58 13.64 -3.46
CA GLY A 112 -5.14 14.87 -2.90
C GLY A 112 -5.42 15.91 -3.98
N GLU A 113 -4.48 16.14 -4.90
CA GLU A 113 -4.69 17.03 -6.05
C GLU A 113 -5.89 16.59 -6.91
N MET A 114 -6.05 15.29 -7.15
CA MET A 114 -7.23 14.76 -7.87
C MET A 114 -8.54 15.05 -7.13
N VAL A 115 -8.57 14.98 -5.80
CA VAL A 115 -9.75 15.32 -4.99
C VAL A 115 -10.11 16.79 -5.16
N PHE A 116 -9.16 17.72 -4.98
CA PHE A 116 -9.42 19.15 -5.18
C PHE A 116 -9.88 19.47 -6.59
N ASN A 117 -9.27 18.85 -7.60
CA ASN A 117 -9.67 19.02 -8.99
C ASN A 117 -11.06 18.44 -9.30
N GLU A 118 -11.48 17.35 -8.65
CA GLU A 118 -12.83 16.81 -8.81
C GLU A 118 -13.89 17.70 -8.16
N VAL A 119 -13.58 18.33 -7.03
CA VAL A 119 -14.48 19.28 -6.35
C VAL A 119 -14.57 20.60 -7.11
N ASP A 120 -13.44 21.19 -7.50
CA ASP A 120 -13.39 22.44 -8.27
C ASP A 120 -12.09 22.55 -9.10
N PRO A 121 -12.14 22.33 -10.43
CA PRO A 121 -10.98 22.42 -11.33
C PRO A 121 -10.31 23.80 -11.39
N SER A 122 -10.96 24.84 -10.86
CA SER A 122 -10.40 26.19 -10.84
C SER A 122 -9.56 26.49 -9.59
N LEU A 123 -9.56 25.60 -8.59
CA LEU A 123 -8.61 25.65 -7.49
C LEU A 123 -7.17 25.42 -7.99
N LYS A 124 -6.22 26.05 -7.31
CA LYS A 124 -4.79 25.88 -7.54
C LYS A 124 -4.17 25.27 -6.30
N VAL A 125 -3.49 24.15 -6.49
CA VAL A 125 -2.73 23.47 -5.46
C VAL A 125 -1.26 23.61 -5.84
N GLU A 126 -0.44 24.06 -4.91
CA GLU A 126 1.01 24.17 -5.04
C GLU A 126 1.66 23.34 -3.94
N TRP A 127 2.48 22.38 -4.33
CA TRP A 127 3.18 21.49 -3.41
C TRP A 127 4.63 21.94 -3.23
N PHE A 128 5.10 21.88 -2.00
CA PHE A 128 6.50 22.13 -1.64
C PHE A 128 7.28 20.83 -1.40
N GLN A 129 6.57 19.71 -1.41
CA GLN A 129 7.09 18.35 -1.22
C GLN A 129 6.56 17.42 -2.31
N ASN A 130 7.21 16.29 -2.48
CA ASN A 130 6.83 15.21 -3.39
C ASN A 130 6.45 13.96 -2.60
N ASP A 131 5.63 13.10 -3.20
CA ASP A 131 5.35 11.77 -2.65
C ASP A 131 6.67 11.01 -2.42
N GLY A 132 6.91 10.56 -1.19
CA GLY A 132 8.12 9.87 -0.76
C GLY A 132 9.09 10.72 0.05
N ASP A 133 8.88 12.03 0.12
CA ASP A 133 9.72 12.93 0.93
C ASP A 133 9.47 12.73 2.43
N PHE A 134 10.52 12.93 3.23
CA PHE A 134 10.41 12.95 4.68
C PHE A 134 9.92 14.32 5.15
N VAL A 135 8.90 14.34 6.01
CA VAL A 135 8.32 15.55 6.59
C VAL A 135 8.49 15.54 8.10
N ARG A 136 8.77 16.73 8.66
CA ARG A 136 8.82 16.96 10.11
C ARG A 136 7.57 17.68 10.60
N LYS A 137 7.17 17.46 11.85
CA LYS A 137 6.08 18.17 12.51
C LYS A 137 6.25 19.69 12.36
N GLY A 138 5.19 20.35 11.88
CA GLY A 138 5.15 21.78 11.61
C GLY A 138 5.56 22.18 10.19
N LEU A 139 6.09 21.25 9.39
CA LEU A 139 6.47 21.53 8.00
C LEU A 139 5.24 21.83 7.14
N LYS A 140 5.34 22.90 6.33
CA LYS A 140 4.38 23.21 5.27
C LYS A 140 4.63 22.28 4.09
N ILE A 141 3.63 21.46 3.76
CA ILE A 141 3.71 20.46 2.68
C ILE A 141 3.30 21.09 1.34
N GLY A 142 2.34 22.01 1.38
CA GLY A 142 1.80 22.69 0.20
C GLY A 142 0.73 23.70 0.59
N ARG A 143 0.09 24.28 -0.42
CA ARG A 143 -1.01 25.22 -0.27
C ARG A 143 -2.07 25.03 -1.34
N VAL A 144 -3.30 25.42 -1.03
CA VAL A 144 -4.43 25.47 -1.97
C VAL A 144 -5.09 26.84 -1.90
N TYR A 145 -5.40 27.41 -3.06
CA TYR A 145 -6.00 28.73 -3.18
C TYR A 145 -6.86 28.86 -4.46
N GLY A 146 -7.73 29.87 -4.48
CA GLY A 146 -8.54 30.23 -5.65
C GLY A 146 -7.99 31.45 -6.39
N LYS A 147 -8.17 31.52 -7.72
CA LYS A 147 -7.89 32.76 -8.48
C LYS A 147 -8.91 33.86 -8.15
N VAL A 148 -8.43 35.10 -8.14
CA VAL A 148 -9.22 36.33 -7.95
C VAL A 148 -10.38 36.40 -8.93
N GLY A 149 -11.57 36.71 -8.43
CA GLY A 149 -12.80 36.92 -9.24
C GLY A 149 -13.75 35.71 -9.33
N ASN A 150 -13.39 34.55 -8.76
CA ASN A 150 -14.28 33.39 -8.69
C ASN A 150 -14.99 33.31 -7.33
N ARG A 151 -16.33 33.35 -7.35
CA ARG A 151 -17.15 33.18 -6.14
C ARG A 151 -17.07 31.73 -5.62
N ARG A 152 -17.12 31.55 -4.29
CA ARG A 152 -17.28 30.32 -3.47
C ARG A 152 -16.04 29.43 -3.28
N LYS A 153 -14.82 29.95 -3.43
CA LYS A 153 -13.59 29.14 -3.33
C LYS A 153 -13.32 28.55 -1.95
N ALA A 154 -13.67 29.28 -0.90
CA ALA A 154 -13.59 28.78 0.46
C ALA A 154 -14.47 27.54 0.68
N HIS A 155 -15.68 27.50 0.11
CA HIS A 155 -16.57 26.33 0.20
C HIS A 155 -15.94 25.11 -0.47
N SER A 156 -15.40 25.28 -1.68
CA SER A 156 -14.75 24.19 -2.41
C SER A 156 -13.54 23.61 -1.68
N ILE A 157 -12.75 24.46 -0.99
CA ILE A 157 -11.61 24.00 -0.20
C ILE A 157 -12.09 23.17 1.00
N VAL A 158 -13.11 23.64 1.73
CA VAL A 158 -13.64 22.93 2.91
C VAL A 158 -14.30 21.61 2.52
N VAL A 159 -15.08 21.58 1.44
CA VAL A 159 -15.71 20.34 0.93
C VAL A 159 -14.66 19.30 0.52
N ALA A 160 -13.53 19.72 -0.05
CA ALA A 160 -12.47 18.80 -0.44
C ALA A 160 -11.59 18.35 0.75
N GLU A 161 -11.52 19.15 1.81
CA GLU A 161 -10.54 19.02 2.90
C GLU A 161 -10.53 17.63 3.51
N ARG A 162 -11.67 17.17 4.05
CA ARG A 162 -11.72 15.94 4.84
C ARG A 162 -11.38 14.73 3.98
N VAL A 163 -11.95 14.66 2.78
CA VAL A 163 -11.70 13.56 1.84
C VAL A 163 -10.24 13.52 1.41
N ALA A 164 -9.65 14.67 1.04
CA ALA A 164 -8.24 14.75 0.64
C ALA A 164 -7.31 14.35 1.80
N LEU A 165 -7.55 14.88 3.00
CA LEU A 165 -6.76 14.53 4.19
C LEU A 165 -6.88 13.04 4.52
N ASN A 166 -8.08 12.45 4.51
CA ASN A 166 -8.26 11.03 4.85
C ASN A 166 -7.41 10.11 3.94
N PHE A 167 -7.37 10.38 2.63
CA PHE A 167 -6.49 9.63 1.72
C PHE A 167 -5.02 9.89 2.00
N MET A 168 -4.60 11.15 2.07
CA MET A 168 -3.19 11.52 2.28
C MET A 168 -2.66 10.97 3.61
N GLN A 169 -3.41 11.11 4.69
CA GLN A 169 -3.03 10.63 6.02
C GLN A 169 -2.89 9.11 6.04
N ARG A 170 -3.83 8.37 5.44
CA ARG A 170 -3.73 6.90 5.32
C ARG A 170 -2.53 6.48 4.50
N MET A 171 -2.36 7.04 3.29
CA MET A 171 -1.24 6.72 2.42
C MET A 171 0.09 7.05 3.08
N SER A 172 0.20 8.22 3.72
CA SER A 172 1.41 8.65 4.43
C SER A 172 1.73 7.72 5.61
N GLY A 173 0.73 7.24 6.35
CA GLY A 173 0.92 6.23 7.38
C GLY A 173 1.52 4.93 6.82
N ILE A 174 1.01 4.46 5.67
CA ILE A 174 1.50 3.23 5.01
C ILE A 174 2.92 3.42 4.50
N ALA A 175 3.19 4.55 3.83
CA ALA A 175 4.51 4.88 3.31
C ALA A 175 5.55 5.01 4.44
N THR A 176 5.16 5.65 5.56
CA THR A 176 6.01 5.78 6.76
C THR A 176 6.35 4.42 7.34
N LEU A 177 5.34 3.58 7.58
CA LEU A 177 5.55 2.23 8.12
C LEU A 177 6.40 1.39 7.16
N THR A 178 6.18 1.49 5.86
CA THR A 178 6.97 0.78 4.85
C THR A 178 8.43 1.23 4.86
N LYS A 179 8.71 2.53 4.94
CA LYS A 179 10.07 3.08 4.96
C LYS A 179 10.86 2.59 6.17
N ILE A 180 10.23 2.57 7.35
CA ILE A 180 10.84 2.06 8.59
C ILE A 180 11.21 0.58 8.42
N ASN A 181 10.32 -0.22 7.83
CA ASN A 181 10.58 -1.64 7.57
C ASN A 181 11.64 -1.87 6.48
N HIS A 182 11.72 -0.99 5.47
CA HIS A 182 12.62 -1.17 4.33
C HIS A 182 14.07 -0.79 4.63
N CYS A 183 14.31 0.30 5.37
CA CYS A 183 15.66 0.79 5.54
C CYS A 183 16.48 0.04 6.59
N GLY A 184 15.90 -0.90 7.37
CA GLY A 184 16.56 -1.57 8.50
C GLY A 184 16.99 -0.63 9.65
N LYS A 185 17.09 0.67 9.36
CA LYS A 185 17.21 1.78 10.29
C LYS A 185 15.85 1.97 10.94
N VAL A 186 15.69 1.37 12.10
CA VAL A 186 14.81 1.91 13.13
C VAL A 186 15.22 3.38 13.29
N LEU A 187 14.38 4.30 12.83
CA LEU A 187 14.36 5.65 13.38
C LEU A 187 14.01 5.47 14.87
N TYR A 188 15.01 5.30 15.70
CA TYR A 188 14.80 5.32 17.14
C TYR A 188 14.35 6.73 17.49
N LEU A 189 13.13 6.85 17.99
CA LEU A 189 12.72 7.99 18.80
C LEU A 189 13.59 7.95 20.06
N THR A 190 14.72 8.64 20.06
CA THR A 190 15.52 8.83 21.27
C THR A 190 14.84 9.90 22.12
N PHE A 191 14.40 9.53 23.33
CA PHE A 191 13.99 10.50 24.34
C PHE A 191 15.23 11.25 24.83
N GLU A 192 15.41 12.50 24.41
CA GLU A 192 16.27 13.45 25.10
C GLU A 192 15.40 14.56 25.68
N GLY A 193 15.25 14.58 27.01
CA GLY A 193 14.73 15.68 27.84
C GLY A 193 13.44 16.36 27.37
N ASP A 194 12.32 16.05 28.03
CA ASP A 194 11.02 16.76 28.01
C ASP A 194 10.44 17.19 26.63
N GLY A 195 10.97 16.67 25.52
CA GLY A 195 10.54 16.99 24.16
C GLY A 195 10.81 15.84 23.16
N LEU A 196 9.93 15.72 22.17
CA LEU A 196 10.09 14.79 21.03
C LEU A 196 11.13 15.36 20.05
N GLY A 197 12.32 14.77 20.03
CA GLY A 197 13.36 15.06 19.04
C GLY A 197 13.70 13.83 18.20
N LEU A 198 13.77 14.01 16.87
CA LEU A 198 14.28 13.01 15.94
C LEU A 198 15.79 13.22 15.73
N THR A 199 16.60 12.23 16.08
CA THR A 199 17.97 12.14 15.60
C THR A 199 18.09 11.02 14.57
N MET A 200 18.69 11.35 13.43
CA MET A 200 19.11 10.39 12.43
C MET A 200 20.32 9.64 13.00
N TRP A 201 20.34 8.32 12.93
CA TRP A 201 21.57 7.56 13.23
C TRP A 201 22.56 7.79 12.08
N GLU A 202 23.30 8.89 12.16
CA GLU A 202 24.70 8.90 11.73
C GLU A 202 25.46 8.18 12.84
N GLU A 203 26.23 7.16 12.47
CA GLU A 203 27.10 6.45 13.40
C GLU A 203 27.85 7.45 14.29
N LYS A 204 27.68 7.32 15.61
CA LYS A 204 28.61 7.92 16.57
C LYS A 204 29.97 7.24 16.39
N PHE A 205 30.77 7.72 15.45
CA PHE A 205 32.22 7.59 15.53
C PHE A 205 32.67 8.34 16.79
N SER A 206 32.83 7.57 17.86
CA SER A 206 33.40 8.05 19.10
C SER A 206 34.88 8.27 18.87
N SER A 207 35.31 9.52 18.75
CA SER A 207 36.44 10.06 19.53
C SER A 207 36.74 11.50 19.11
N GLY A 208 36.70 12.39 20.11
CA GLY A 208 37.45 13.63 20.01
C GLY A 208 38.94 13.30 19.96
N ALA A 209 39.57 13.59 18.83
CA ALA A 209 40.99 13.89 18.75
C ALA A 209 41.22 14.74 17.50
N HIS A 210 41.69 15.96 17.71
CA HIS A 210 42.30 16.77 16.66
C HIS A 210 43.38 15.94 15.95
N PHE A 211 43.27 15.69 14.64
CA PHE A 211 44.46 15.42 13.83
C PHE A 211 44.33 15.97 12.41
N LYS A 212 45.43 16.59 11.98
CA LYS A 212 45.64 17.29 10.71
C LYS A 212 45.47 16.36 9.50
N MET A 213 45.03 16.95 8.39
CA MET A 213 45.17 16.39 7.05
C MET A 213 46.60 15.88 6.81
N ALA A 214 46.71 14.59 6.49
CA ALA A 214 47.83 14.02 5.76
C ALA A 214 47.32 12.86 4.89
N SER A 215 47.85 12.82 3.68
CA SER A 215 47.52 11.99 2.54
C SER A 215 47.79 10.49 2.72
N THR A 216 47.12 9.70 1.86
CA THR A 216 47.42 8.33 1.36
C THR A 216 47.24 7.12 2.30
N MET A 217 46.23 6.29 2.05
CA MET A 217 46.34 4.88 1.59
C MET A 217 44.97 4.22 1.37
N HIS A 218 44.98 3.10 0.63
CA HIS A 218 43.91 2.51 -0.18
C HIS A 218 42.74 1.80 0.52
N ASN A 219 41.60 1.79 -0.19
CA ASN A 219 40.55 0.76 -0.34
C ASN A 219 40.33 -0.25 0.79
N VAL A 220 39.25 -0.07 1.54
CA VAL A 220 38.34 -1.16 1.90
C VAL A 220 36.90 -0.66 1.75
N ASP A 221 36.43 -0.79 0.52
CA ASP A 221 35.07 -0.78 -0.01
C ASP A 221 33.90 -0.58 1.00
N GLU A 222 33.45 0.67 1.16
CA GLU A 222 32.08 0.96 1.64
C GLU A 222 31.01 0.30 0.75
N GLU A 223 31.33 0.13 -0.56
CA GLU A 223 30.53 -0.65 -1.50
C GLU A 223 30.47 -2.15 -1.14
N ALA A 224 31.54 -2.76 -0.62
CA ALA A 224 31.54 -4.18 -0.25
C ALA A 224 30.79 -4.45 1.06
N MET A 225 30.73 -3.48 1.98
CA MET A 225 29.90 -3.60 3.19
C MET A 225 28.41 -3.40 2.88
N ALA A 226 28.08 -2.58 1.87
CA ALA A 226 26.72 -2.47 1.35
C ALA A 226 26.31 -3.68 0.47
N ASP A 227 27.26 -4.29 -0.26
CA ASP A 227 27.03 -5.50 -1.07
C ASP A 227 26.85 -6.77 -0.21
N ALA A 228 27.45 -6.83 0.99
CA ALA A 228 27.40 -7.99 1.88
C ALA A 228 26.03 -8.22 2.56
N ALA A 229 25.12 -7.24 2.51
CA ALA A 229 23.76 -7.38 3.01
C ALA A 229 22.80 -7.01 1.88
N HIS A 230 22.43 -7.96 1.02
CA HIS A 230 21.24 -7.79 0.17
C HIS A 230 20.03 -7.65 1.10
N PRO A 231 19.49 -6.43 1.36
CA PRO A 231 18.41 -6.30 2.31
C PRO A 231 17.16 -6.86 1.62
N ALA A 232 16.53 -7.84 2.26
CA ALA A 232 15.31 -8.43 1.77
C ALA A 232 14.29 -7.33 1.40
N LEU A 233 13.66 -7.45 0.24
CA LEU A 233 12.71 -6.46 -0.22
C LEU A 233 11.38 -6.62 0.50
N ILE A 234 10.82 -5.51 0.98
CA ILE A 234 9.56 -5.53 1.73
C ILE A 234 8.37 -5.55 0.78
N LEU A 235 7.48 -6.53 0.98
CA LEU A 235 6.24 -6.71 0.23
C LEU A 235 5.02 -6.46 1.12
N GLU A 236 4.00 -5.85 0.54
CA GLU A 236 2.65 -5.86 1.12
C GLU A 236 1.86 -7.12 0.74
N THR A 237 0.60 -7.21 1.19
CA THR A 237 -0.28 -8.34 0.85
C THR A 237 -1.66 -7.86 0.42
N ARG A 238 -2.50 -8.80 -0.05
CA ARG A 238 -3.92 -8.52 -0.35
C ARG A 238 -4.78 -8.19 0.89
N LYS A 239 -4.23 -8.20 2.11
CA LYS A 239 -4.86 -7.74 3.36
C LYS A 239 -4.88 -6.21 3.40
N THR A 240 -5.67 -5.62 2.51
CA THR A 240 -5.83 -4.17 2.34
C THR A 240 -7.22 -3.73 2.80
N ALA A 241 -7.43 -2.43 3.01
CA ALA A 241 -8.78 -1.93 3.19
C ALA A 241 -9.65 -2.25 1.94
N PRO A 242 -10.90 -2.73 2.12
CA PRO A 242 -11.80 -2.99 1.00
C PRO A 242 -11.99 -1.73 0.14
N GLY A 243 -11.98 -1.88 -1.19
CA GLY A 243 -12.08 -0.75 -2.13
C GLY A 243 -10.80 0.09 -2.28
N LEU A 244 -9.85 0.04 -1.35
CA LEU A 244 -8.65 0.89 -1.33
C LEU A 244 -7.35 0.17 -1.71
N ARG A 245 -7.42 -1.08 -2.21
CA ARG A 245 -6.22 -1.89 -2.49
C ARG A 245 -5.17 -1.19 -3.36
N LEU A 246 -5.58 -0.55 -4.45
CA LEU A 246 -4.65 0.15 -5.34
C LEU A 246 -4.00 1.33 -4.62
N VAL A 247 -4.77 2.09 -3.83
CA VAL A 247 -4.29 3.22 -3.03
C VAL A 247 -3.29 2.77 -1.96
N ASP A 248 -3.63 1.70 -1.21
CA ASP A 248 -2.77 1.11 -0.18
C ASP A 248 -1.45 0.63 -0.79
N LYS A 249 -1.50 -0.10 -1.90
CA LYS A 249 -0.31 -0.60 -2.62
C LYS A 249 0.52 0.52 -3.23
N TRP A 250 -0.12 1.59 -3.71
CA TRP A 250 0.59 2.75 -4.20
C TRP A 250 1.40 3.43 -3.08
N ALA A 251 0.83 3.54 -1.89
CA ALA A 251 1.53 4.07 -0.73
C ALA A 251 2.75 3.22 -0.31
N VAL A 252 2.65 1.89 -0.42
CA VAL A 252 3.79 0.98 -0.17
C VAL A 252 4.93 1.23 -1.16
N LEU A 253 4.63 1.43 -2.45
CA LEU A 253 5.66 1.79 -3.43
C LEU A 253 6.32 3.14 -3.10
N ILE A 254 5.52 4.14 -2.71
CA ILE A 254 6.04 5.46 -2.30
C ILE A 254 6.97 5.33 -1.08
N GLY A 255 6.65 4.45 -0.12
CA GLY A 255 7.49 4.16 1.03
C GLY A 255 8.77 3.37 0.73
N GLY A 256 9.01 2.96 -0.51
CA GLY A 256 10.19 2.21 -0.95
C GLY A 256 10.00 0.69 -0.97
N GLY A 257 8.83 0.18 -0.59
CA GLY A 257 8.50 -1.24 -0.67
C GLY A 257 8.28 -1.71 -2.11
N ARG A 258 7.79 -2.94 -2.25
CA ARG A 258 7.40 -3.54 -3.52
C ARG A 258 6.00 -4.13 -3.39
N ASN A 259 5.29 -4.16 -4.51
CA ASN A 259 3.96 -4.78 -4.53
C ASN A 259 4.09 -6.29 -4.71
N HIS A 260 3.39 -7.02 -3.86
CA HIS A 260 2.99 -8.40 -4.16
C HIS A 260 1.85 -8.37 -5.18
N ARG A 261 1.32 -9.53 -5.55
CA ARG A 261 0.20 -9.64 -6.49
C ARG A 261 -0.97 -8.74 -6.09
N MET A 262 -1.44 -7.94 -7.03
CA MET A 262 -2.58 -7.06 -6.96
C MET A 262 -3.88 -7.82 -6.64
N GLY A 263 -4.08 -8.98 -7.27
CA GLY A 263 -5.33 -9.72 -7.19
C GLY A 263 -5.13 -11.23 -7.28
N LEU A 264 -6.19 -11.93 -7.67
CA LEU A 264 -6.11 -13.36 -8.00
C LEU A 264 -5.73 -13.58 -9.47
N PHE A 265 -5.76 -12.51 -10.28
CA PHE A 265 -5.67 -12.57 -11.75
C PHE A 265 -4.25 -12.39 -12.29
N ASP A 266 -3.33 -11.87 -11.48
CA ASP A 266 -2.01 -11.41 -11.93
C ASP A 266 -0.85 -12.31 -11.49
N MET A 267 -1.05 -13.16 -10.47
CA MET A 267 -0.06 -14.16 -10.04
C MET A 267 -0.73 -15.37 -9.38
N VAL A 268 -0.24 -16.57 -9.72
CA VAL A 268 -0.69 -17.81 -9.08
C VAL A 268 0.00 -17.90 -7.72
N LEU A 269 -0.78 -18.16 -6.67
CA LEU A 269 -0.26 -18.46 -5.34
C LEU A 269 -0.93 -19.73 -4.83
N ILE A 270 -0.19 -20.82 -4.88
CA ILE A 270 -0.58 -22.12 -4.34
C ILE A 270 -0.41 -22.03 -2.81
N LYS A 271 -1.47 -22.39 -2.08
CA LYS A 271 -1.55 -22.35 -0.61
C LYS A 271 -1.99 -23.71 -0.07
N ASP A 272 -1.91 -23.88 1.24
CA ASP A 272 -2.40 -25.04 2.00
C ASP A 272 -3.70 -25.68 1.48
N ASN A 273 -4.75 -24.88 1.26
CA ASN A 273 -6.05 -25.38 0.79
C ASN A 273 -5.94 -25.97 -0.63
N HIS A 274 -5.13 -25.37 -1.49
CA HIS A 274 -4.89 -25.85 -2.85
C HIS A 274 -4.05 -27.13 -2.84
N ILE A 275 -3.00 -27.16 -2.03
CA ILE A 275 -2.12 -28.33 -1.83
C ILE A 275 -2.94 -29.53 -1.35
N SER A 276 -3.74 -29.32 -0.31
CA SER A 276 -4.63 -30.34 0.24
C SER A 276 -5.66 -30.83 -0.78
N SER A 277 -6.29 -29.90 -1.51
CA SER A 277 -7.31 -30.24 -2.51
C SER A 277 -6.75 -30.96 -3.74
N ALA A 278 -5.49 -30.69 -4.10
CA ALA A 278 -4.79 -31.35 -5.20
C ALA A 278 -4.18 -32.71 -4.79
N GLY A 279 -4.24 -33.07 -3.50
CA GLY A 279 -3.62 -34.28 -2.98
C GLY A 279 -2.10 -34.23 -2.96
N GLY A 280 -1.50 -33.06 -2.69
CA GLY A 280 -0.06 -32.88 -2.52
C GLY A 280 0.51 -31.67 -3.26
N ILE A 281 1.64 -31.16 -2.79
CA ILE A 281 2.29 -29.94 -3.30
C ILE A 281 2.72 -30.09 -4.76
N ILE A 282 3.26 -31.26 -5.11
CA ILE A 282 3.68 -31.57 -6.48
C ILE A 282 2.49 -31.65 -7.44
N ASN A 283 1.37 -32.22 -7.01
CA ASN A 283 0.17 -32.30 -7.83
C ASN A 283 -0.43 -30.91 -8.08
N ALA A 284 -0.39 -30.03 -7.08
CA ALA A 284 -0.81 -28.65 -7.24
C ALA A 284 0.05 -27.89 -8.26
N ILE A 285 1.38 -28.02 -8.18
CA ILE A 285 2.31 -27.37 -9.12
C ILE A 285 2.07 -27.89 -10.55
N LYS A 286 2.01 -29.22 -10.74
CA LYS A 286 1.71 -29.83 -12.05
C LYS A 286 0.38 -29.35 -12.63
N ALA A 287 -0.66 -29.23 -11.81
CA ALA A 287 -1.96 -28.75 -12.26
C ALA A 287 -1.90 -27.29 -12.74
N VAL A 288 -1.11 -26.45 -12.06
CA VAL A 288 -0.87 -25.06 -12.47
C VAL A 288 -0.09 -25.00 -13.78
N ASP A 289 1.01 -25.75 -13.90
CA ASP A 289 1.82 -25.79 -15.12
C ASP A 289 0.98 -26.21 -16.34
N LEU A 290 0.20 -27.29 -16.21
CA LEU A 290 -0.71 -27.76 -17.25
C LEU A 290 -1.78 -26.71 -17.62
N TYR A 291 -2.35 -26.03 -16.61
CA TYR A 291 -3.37 -25.02 -16.85
C TYR A 291 -2.82 -23.81 -17.61
N LEU A 292 -1.64 -23.33 -17.22
CA LEU A 292 -0.98 -22.19 -17.86
C LEU A 292 -0.59 -22.50 -19.31
N GLU A 293 -0.07 -23.70 -19.56
CA GLU A 293 0.23 -24.18 -20.92
C GLU A 293 -1.02 -24.26 -21.80
N GLN A 294 -2.09 -24.91 -21.31
CA GLN A 294 -3.33 -25.11 -22.07
C GLN A 294 -4.02 -23.80 -22.44
N ARG A 295 -3.98 -22.81 -21.55
CA ARG A 295 -4.60 -21.50 -21.77
C ARG A 295 -3.69 -20.54 -22.54
N ASN A 296 -2.45 -20.95 -22.85
CA ASN A 296 -1.40 -20.09 -23.40
C ASN A 296 -1.31 -18.77 -22.63
N LEU A 297 -1.46 -18.83 -21.31
CA LEU A 297 -1.39 -17.66 -20.43
C LEU A 297 0.09 -17.30 -20.24
N LYS A 298 0.65 -16.67 -21.27
CA LYS A 298 1.89 -15.91 -21.17
C LYS A 298 1.48 -14.49 -20.82
N MET A 299 1.47 -14.16 -19.53
CA MET A 299 1.32 -12.75 -19.20
C MET A 299 2.61 -12.06 -19.63
N GLU A 300 2.51 -11.19 -20.64
CA GLU A 300 3.39 -10.03 -20.72
C GLU A 300 3.04 -9.16 -19.51
N VAL A 301 3.58 -9.51 -18.35
CA VAL A 301 3.68 -8.51 -17.31
C VAL A 301 4.75 -7.56 -17.83
N GLU A 302 4.33 -6.46 -18.44
CA GLU A 302 5.15 -5.26 -18.50
C GLU A 302 5.33 -4.81 -17.05
N VAL A 303 6.23 -5.48 -16.33
CA VAL A 303 6.69 -5.03 -15.02
C VAL A 303 7.54 -3.81 -15.31
N VAL A 304 6.93 -2.62 -15.26
CA VAL A 304 7.60 -1.32 -15.41
C VAL A 304 8.64 -1.06 -14.29
N TYR A 305 8.96 -2.06 -13.44
CA TYR A 305 9.91 -1.93 -12.33
C TYR A 305 10.90 -3.10 -12.14
N PHE A 306 11.02 -4.04 -13.09
CA PHE A 306 12.03 -5.11 -13.01
C PHE A 306 13.06 -4.97 -14.13
N SER A 307 14.04 -4.09 -13.93
CA SER A 307 15.25 -4.05 -14.77
C SER A 307 16.39 -4.94 -14.24
N THR A 308 16.24 -5.62 -13.09
CA THR A 308 17.44 -6.20 -12.43
C THR A 308 17.40 -7.70 -12.14
N PHE A 309 16.28 -8.44 -12.27
CA PHE A 309 16.32 -9.89 -12.10
C PHE A 309 15.49 -10.61 -13.17
N LYS A 310 16.09 -10.71 -14.36
CA LYS A 310 15.54 -11.38 -15.54
C LYS A 310 16.10 -12.80 -15.62
N LEU A 311 15.85 -13.64 -14.61
CA LEU A 311 16.22 -15.06 -14.65
C LEU A 311 15.15 -15.94 -15.31
N PHE A 312 13.90 -15.49 -15.35
CA PHE A 312 12.78 -16.25 -15.90
C PHE A 312 12.02 -15.40 -16.92
N GLY A 313 12.34 -15.56 -18.21
CA GLY A 313 11.72 -14.80 -19.31
C GLY A 313 10.18 -14.90 -19.33
N ASN A 314 9.50 -13.88 -19.88
CA ASN A 314 8.06 -13.65 -20.11
C ASN A 314 7.07 -14.79 -19.76
N SER A 315 7.09 -15.31 -18.54
CA SER A 315 6.27 -16.43 -18.06
C SER A 315 5.43 -15.95 -16.88
N PHE A 316 4.23 -16.50 -16.75
CA PHE A 316 3.32 -16.19 -15.65
C PHE A 316 4.00 -16.49 -14.32
N ALA A 317 4.17 -15.49 -13.45
CA ALA A 317 4.78 -15.69 -12.14
C ALA A 317 3.88 -16.61 -11.29
N SER A 318 4.49 -17.62 -10.68
CA SER A 318 3.79 -18.52 -9.77
C SER A 318 4.59 -18.74 -8.50
N GLN A 319 3.87 -18.84 -7.39
CA GLN A 319 4.41 -18.98 -6.05
C GLN A 319 3.75 -20.14 -5.34
N VAL A 320 4.51 -20.86 -4.53
CA VAL A 320 4.01 -21.92 -3.65
C VAL A 320 4.34 -21.59 -2.19
N GLU A 321 3.38 -21.81 -1.30
CA GLU A 321 3.53 -21.75 0.14
C GLU A 321 4.06 -23.07 0.68
N THR A 322 5.12 -23.00 1.46
CA THR A 322 5.74 -24.13 2.18
C THR A 322 5.88 -23.78 3.65
N ARG A 323 5.73 -24.79 4.52
CA ARG A 323 5.75 -24.67 5.98
C ARG A 323 6.81 -25.54 6.63
N THR A 324 7.37 -26.51 5.91
CA THR A 324 8.43 -27.39 6.43
C THR A 324 9.57 -27.57 5.43
N LEU A 325 10.73 -28.02 5.92
CA LEU A 325 11.90 -28.30 5.08
C LEU A 325 11.66 -29.48 4.13
N GLU A 326 10.80 -30.42 4.51
CA GLU A 326 10.39 -31.54 3.66
C GLU A 326 9.64 -31.03 2.42
N GLU A 327 8.66 -30.13 2.60
CA GLU A 327 7.94 -29.52 1.49
C GLU A 327 8.87 -28.73 0.56
N VAL A 328 9.85 -28.01 1.12
CA VAL A 328 10.89 -27.32 0.34
C VAL A 328 11.70 -28.33 -0.48
N ASN A 329 12.15 -29.44 0.13
CA ASN A 329 12.88 -30.49 -0.58
C ASN A 329 12.04 -31.16 -1.68
N GLU A 330 10.75 -31.41 -1.45
CA GLU A 330 9.84 -31.95 -2.46
C GLU A 330 9.77 -31.03 -3.69
N VAL A 331 9.58 -29.72 -3.47
CA VAL A 331 9.54 -28.72 -4.55
C VAL A 331 10.86 -28.69 -5.32
N LEU A 332 12.01 -28.69 -4.63
CA LEU A 332 13.32 -28.65 -5.25
C LEU A 332 13.62 -29.93 -6.04
N HIS A 333 13.23 -31.09 -5.53
CA HIS A 333 13.37 -32.37 -6.22
C HIS A 333 12.56 -32.37 -7.52
N PHE A 334 11.28 -31.96 -7.45
CA PHE A 334 10.42 -31.86 -8.62
C PHE A 334 10.97 -30.90 -9.66
N ALA A 335 11.40 -29.70 -9.25
CA ALA A 335 11.95 -28.69 -10.15
C ALA A 335 13.28 -29.12 -10.80
N SER A 336 14.05 -30.00 -10.16
CA SER A 336 15.29 -30.55 -10.74
C SER A 336 15.04 -31.53 -11.90
N GLN A 337 13.86 -32.15 -11.93
CA GLN A 337 13.48 -33.19 -12.90
C GLN A 337 12.52 -32.67 -13.96
N THR A 338 11.71 -31.66 -13.62
CA THR A 338 10.61 -31.18 -14.44
C THR A 338 10.71 -29.68 -14.60
N LYS A 339 10.51 -29.19 -15.83
CA LYS A 339 10.36 -27.77 -16.08
C LYS A 339 9.05 -27.30 -15.45
N THR A 340 9.12 -26.27 -14.62
CA THR A 340 7.96 -25.68 -13.94
C THR A 340 7.90 -24.17 -14.17
N SER A 341 6.70 -23.61 -14.07
CA SER A 341 6.45 -22.16 -14.06
C SER A 341 6.68 -21.51 -12.69
N LEU A 342 7.08 -22.27 -11.68
CA LEU A 342 7.37 -21.77 -10.34
C LEU A 342 8.54 -20.78 -10.37
N THR A 343 8.33 -19.60 -9.80
CA THR A 343 9.37 -18.55 -9.71
C THR A 343 9.75 -18.24 -8.27
N ARG A 344 8.87 -18.53 -7.30
CA ARG A 344 9.04 -18.15 -5.89
C ARG A 344 8.53 -19.22 -4.91
N ILE A 345 9.27 -19.40 -3.82
CA ILE A 345 8.85 -20.23 -2.68
C ILE A 345 8.60 -19.30 -1.48
N MET A 346 7.38 -19.34 -0.94
CA MET A 346 7.03 -18.68 0.31
C MET A 346 7.33 -19.63 1.48
N LEU A 347 8.15 -19.15 2.41
CA LEU A 347 8.56 -19.83 3.63
C LEU A 347 7.67 -19.30 4.76
N ASP A 348 6.51 -19.93 4.96
CA ASP A 348 5.46 -19.45 5.85
C ASP A 348 5.62 -20.03 7.26
N ASN A 349 5.64 -19.14 8.27
CA ASN A 349 5.77 -19.48 9.68
C ASN A 349 7.01 -20.34 10.03
N MET A 350 8.09 -20.25 9.26
CA MET A 350 9.40 -20.87 9.58
C MET A 350 10.24 -20.06 10.58
N VAL A 351 9.63 -19.04 11.20
CA VAL A 351 10.22 -18.20 12.23
C VAL A 351 9.47 -18.45 13.53
N VAL A 352 10.18 -18.89 14.57
CA VAL A 352 9.58 -19.27 15.85
C VAL A 352 9.79 -18.15 16.87
N PRO A 353 8.72 -17.52 17.41
CA PRO A 353 8.86 -16.55 18.50
C PRO A 353 9.43 -17.19 19.76
N LEU A 354 10.39 -16.51 20.38
CA LEU A 354 10.99 -16.91 21.66
C LEU A 354 10.36 -16.13 22.83
N PRO A 355 10.35 -16.69 24.06
CA PRO A 355 9.71 -16.05 25.22
C PRO A 355 10.31 -14.69 25.63
N ASP A 356 11.55 -14.42 25.23
CA ASP A 356 12.28 -13.17 25.48
C ASP A 356 11.96 -12.05 24.47
N GLY A 357 11.11 -12.33 23.48
CA GLY A 357 10.77 -11.40 22.40
C GLY A 357 11.70 -11.47 21.19
N ASP A 358 12.71 -12.35 21.19
CA ASP A 358 13.52 -12.66 20.02
C ASP A 358 12.81 -13.72 19.14
N VAL A 359 13.41 -14.07 18.00
CA VAL A 359 12.91 -15.12 17.10
C VAL A 359 14.00 -16.11 16.72
N ASP A 360 13.67 -17.39 16.69
CA ASP A 360 14.50 -18.41 16.06
C ASP A 360 14.22 -18.44 14.55
N VAL A 361 15.28 -18.24 13.78
CA VAL A 361 15.27 -18.22 12.31
C VAL A 361 16.03 -19.40 11.70
N SER A 362 16.42 -20.39 12.50
CA SER A 362 17.27 -21.51 12.06
C SER A 362 16.62 -22.29 10.92
N MET A 363 15.34 -22.61 11.03
CA MET A 363 14.58 -23.28 9.96
C MET A 363 14.52 -22.43 8.69
N LEU A 364 14.29 -21.12 8.82
CA LEU A 364 14.27 -20.20 7.69
C LEU A 364 15.64 -20.13 6.99
N GLN A 365 16.73 -20.04 7.75
CA GLN A 365 18.10 -20.04 7.21
C GLN A 365 18.42 -21.34 6.48
N GLU A 366 18.06 -22.48 7.06
CA GLU A 366 18.24 -23.78 6.43
C GLU A 366 17.44 -23.89 5.13
N ALA A 367 16.19 -23.45 5.11
CA ALA A 367 15.37 -23.42 3.90
C ALA A 367 15.99 -22.54 2.79
N VAL A 368 16.48 -21.34 3.15
CA VAL A 368 17.17 -20.44 2.20
C VAL A 368 18.43 -21.10 1.64
N GLN A 369 19.23 -21.76 2.49
CA GLN A 369 20.42 -22.50 2.07
C GLN A 369 20.09 -23.68 1.16
N LEU A 370 19.02 -24.43 1.43
CA LEU A 370 18.56 -25.53 0.58
C LEU A 370 18.10 -25.03 -0.81
N ILE A 371 17.42 -23.89 -0.85
CA ILE A 371 16.96 -23.28 -2.11
C ILE A 371 18.14 -22.77 -2.92
N ASN A 372 19.17 -22.22 -2.26
CA ASN A 372 20.45 -21.81 -2.84
C ASN A 372 20.28 -20.94 -4.11
N GLY A 373 19.38 -19.95 -4.06
CA GLY A 373 19.11 -19.03 -5.17
C GLY A 373 18.41 -19.63 -6.39
N ARG A 374 17.97 -20.90 -6.36
CA ARG A 374 17.23 -21.52 -7.47
C ARG A 374 15.84 -20.91 -7.68
N PHE A 375 15.25 -20.38 -6.62
CA PHE A 375 13.98 -19.67 -6.61
C PHE A 375 14.11 -18.39 -5.80
N GLU A 376 13.27 -17.40 -6.09
CA GLU A 376 13.05 -16.29 -5.16
C GLU A 376 12.48 -16.85 -3.84
N THR A 377 12.97 -16.34 -2.71
CA THR A 377 12.47 -16.72 -1.39
C THR A 377 11.68 -15.58 -0.76
N GLU A 378 10.54 -15.90 -0.15
CA GLU A 378 9.72 -14.93 0.57
C GLU A 378 9.42 -15.44 1.98
N ALA A 379 9.89 -14.74 3.01
CA ALA A 379 9.48 -14.99 4.38
C ALA A 379 8.11 -14.38 4.65
N SER A 380 7.21 -15.17 5.25
CA SER A 380 5.85 -14.77 5.64
C SER A 380 5.50 -15.30 7.04
N GLY A 381 4.59 -14.60 7.71
CA GLY A 381 4.08 -14.99 9.03
C GLY A 381 4.77 -14.26 10.19
N ASN A 382 3.97 -13.68 11.07
CA ASN A 382 4.41 -13.03 12.32
C ASN A 382 5.58 -12.03 12.18
N ILE A 383 5.63 -11.29 11.07
CA ILE A 383 6.64 -10.25 10.82
C ILE A 383 6.32 -9.00 11.65
N THR A 384 7.26 -8.57 12.49
CA THR A 384 7.18 -7.33 13.27
C THR A 384 8.41 -6.46 13.00
N LEU A 385 8.36 -5.19 13.42
CA LEU A 385 9.50 -4.28 13.32
C LEU A 385 10.76 -4.80 14.05
N GLN A 386 10.57 -5.57 15.12
CA GLN A 386 11.68 -6.13 15.90
C GLN A 386 12.29 -7.35 15.20
N THR A 387 11.48 -8.16 14.52
CA THR A 387 11.91 -9.43 13.94
C THR A 387 12.43 -9.27 12.50
N ILE A 388 12.02 -8.22 11.79
CA ILE A 388 12.30 -8.02 10.37
C ILE A 388 13.80 -8.01 10.02
N HIS A 389 14.64 -7.44 10.89
CA HIS A 389 16.08 -7.38 10.66
C HIS A 389 16.72 -8.78 10.73
N LYS A 390 16.34 -9.58 11.73
CA LYS A 390 16.84 -10.95 11.91
C LYS A 390 16.38 -11.86 10.78
N ILE A 391 15.14 -11.68 10.33
CA ILE A 391 14.56 -12.38 9.17
C ILE A 391 15.29 -11.98 7.89
N GLY A 392 15.52 -10.69 7.66
CA GLY A 392 16.28 -10.20 6.50
C GLY A 392 17.71 -10.73 6.45
N GLY A 393 18.35 -10.84 7.61
CA GLY A 393 19.69 -11.43 7.75
C GLY A 393 19.79 -12.92 7.41
N THR A 394 18.69 -13.63 7.14
CA THR A 394 18.72 -15.02 6.67
C THR A 394 19.07 -15.17 5.19
N GLY A 395 19.05 -14.08 4.43
CA GLY A 395 19.29 -14.09 2.98
C GLY A 395 18.03 -14.32 2.14
N VAL A 396 16.84 -14.17 2.72
CA VAL A 396 15.59 -14.19 1.94
C VAL A 396 15.53 -13.05 0.93
N THR A 397 14.97 -13.30 -0.25
CA THR A 397 14.81 -12.26 -1.29
C THR A 397 13.75 -11.22 -0.88
N PHE A 398 12.66 -11.69 -0.28
CA PHE A 398 11.52 -10.87 0.12
C PHE A 398 11.06 -11.17 1.54
N ILE A 399 10.45 -10.17 2.17
CA ILE A 399 9.66 -10.32 3.40
C ILE A 399 8.29 -9.72 3.14
N SER A 400 7.22 -10.49 3.33
CA SER A 400 5.86 -9.97 3.18
C SER A 400 5.18 -9.73 4.53
N SER A 401 4.56 -8.56 4.67
CA SER A 401 3.84 -8.20 5.89
C SER A 401 2.49 -7.59 5.57
N GLY A 402 1.43 -8.21 6.11
CA GLY A 402 0.07 -7.65 6.03
C GLY A 402 -0.09 -6.37 6.85
N ALA A 403 0.70 -6.22 7.93
CA ALA A 403 0.57 -5.10 8.85
C ALA A 403 0.77 -3.75 8.17
N LEU A 404 1.52 -3.72 7.06
CA LEU A 404 1.74 -2.54 6.23
C LEU A 404 0.44 -1.89 5.75
N THR A 405 -0.60 -2.67 5.50
CA THR A 405 -1.84 -2.18 4.86
C THR A 405 -3.10 -2.34 5.72
N HIS A 406 -3.21 -3.38 6.56
CA HIS A 406 -4.41 -3.59 7.39
C HIS A 406 -4.34 -2.97 8.79
N SER A 407 -3.15 -2.69 9.33
CA SER A 407 -2.96 -2.22 10.73
C SER A 407 -2.22 -0.89 10.79
N VAL A 408 -2.38 -0.07 9.77
CA VAL A 408 -1.68 1.21 9.66
C VAL A 408 -2.30 2.29 10.55
N LYS A 409 -1.44 3.03 11.28
CA LYS A 409 -1.80 4.31 11.89
C LYS A 409 -1.66 5.40 10.83
N ALA A 410 -2.73 6.15 10.57
CA ALA A 410 -2.69 7.28 9.64
C ALA A 410 -1.73 8.37 10.15
N LEU A 411 -0.99 9.01 9.23
CA LEU A 411 -0.10 10.13 9.55
C LEU A 411 -0.94 11.37 9.82
N ASP A 412 -0.74 12.06 10.95
CA ASP A 412 -1.49 13.30 11.23
C ASP A 412 -1.04 14.46 10.32
N ILE A 413 -1.98 14.98 9.53
CA ILE A 413 -1.80 16.10 8.59
C ILE A 413 -3.03 17.01 8.73
N SER A 414 -2.83 18.32 8.76
CA SER A 414 -3.93 19.29 8.81
C SER A 414 -3.91 20.21 7.61
N LEU A 415 -5.08 20.71 7.23
CA LEU A 415 -5.23 21.86 6.34
C LEU A 415 -5.67 23.06 7.17
N LYS A 416 -4.92 24.16 7.11
CA LYS A 416 -5.25 25.39 7.85
C LYS A 416 -5.54 26.52 6.90
N ILE A 417 -6.74 27.09 6.97
CA ILE A 417 -7.11 28.31 6.28
C ILE A 417 -6.38 29.50 6.92
N ASP A 418 -5.76 30.34 6.09
CA ASP A 418 -5.19 31.61 6.50
C ASP A 418 -6.31 32.60 6.82
N THR A 419 -6.52 32.84 8.12
CA THR A 419 -7.58 33.71 8.62
C THR A 419 -7.22 35.18 8.54
N GLU A 420 -5.95 35.58 8.40
CA GLU A 420 -5.59 37.00 8.27
C GLU A 420 -6.05 37.56 6.93
N LEU A 421 -5.89 36.80 5.85
CA LEU A 421 -6.45 37.15 4.55
C LEU A 421 -7.98 37.23 4.61
N ALA A 422 -8.62 36.24 5.25
CA ALA A 422 -10.07 36.22 5.41
C ALA A 422 -10.58 37.42 6.22
N LEU A 423 -9.88 37.81 7.29
CA LEU A 423 -10.19 38.97 8.13
C LEU A 423 -9.98 40.29 7.38
N GLN A 424 -8.92 40.42 6.58
CA GLN A 424 -8.69 41.61 5.75
C GLN A 424 -9.81 41.79 4.71
N VAL A 425 -10.28 40.70 4.09
CA VAL A 425 -11.44 40.72 3.18
C VAL A 425 -12.73 41.08 3.95
N GLY A 426 -12.95 40.50 5.13
CA GLY A 426 -14.08 40.82 6.01
C GLY A 426 -14.13 42.30 6.40
N ARG A 427 -12.98 42.90 6.75
CA ARG A 427 -12.85 44.33 7.04
C ARG A 427 -13.12 45.20 5.82
N ARG A 428 -12.63 44.83 4.62
CA ARG A 428 -12.90 45.55 3.36
C ARG A 428 -14.37 45.50 2.94
N THR A 429 -15.10 44.47 3.35
CA THR A 429 -16.51 44.26 3.00
C THR A 429 -17.49 44.66 4.11
N ASN A 430 -17.02 45.29 5.20
CA ASN A 430 -17.81 45.66 6.39
C ASN A 430 -18.57 44.48 7.03
N ARG A 431 -17.95 43.30 7.08
CA ARG A 431 -18.53 42.10 7.70
C ARG A 431 -17.83 41.63 8.98
N ALA A 432 -16.71 42.26 9.34
CA ALA A 432 -15.87 41.91 10.49
C ALA A 432 -15.92 42.97 11.60
#